data_AF-A0A7S0NRW1-F1
#
_entry.id   AF-A0A7S0NRW1-F1
#
_cell.length_a   1.000
_cell.length_b   1.000
_cell.length_c   1.000
_cell.angle_alpha   90.00
_cell.angle_beta   90.00
_cell.angle_gamma   90.00
#
_symmetry.space_group_name_H-M   'P 1'
#
loop_
_entity.id
_entity.type
_entity.pdbx_description
1 polymer ?
#
loop_
_entity_poly.entity_id
_entity_poly.type
_entity_poly.pdbx_seq_one_letter_code
_entity_poly.pdbx_strand_id
1 'polypeptide(L)'
;NRQCFCRTYHEPPLTPPSPSPSPPVPSVPPSPLPPPPVPSAPPPPLAPPVAPSTTSWCAFGDTSQTCNCKSGVLFYGPRYTNELSTTNSSQWIVATTIEMMIATGYSVGYKRSGAGKCWYKKGFLDLDTSEPFGAKDPLLGIGATNRQCFCRTQLSR
;
A
#
# COMPACT_ATOMS: atom_id res chain seq x y z
N ASN A 1 -17.52 75.83 -21.31
CA ASN A 1 -16.82 76.99 -21.89
C ASN A 1 -15.38 76.57 -22.15
N ARG A 2 -15.01 76.56 -23.43
CA ARG A 2 -13.67 76.71 -24.04
C ARG A 2 -12.44 75.95 -23.50
N GLN A 3 -11.88 75.20 -24.45
CA GLN A 3 -10.52 74.65 -24.57
C GLN A 3 -9.40 75.63 -24.16
N CYS A 4 -8.29 75.09 -23.66
CA CYS A 4 -6.94 75.55 -23.97
C CYS A 4 -5.97 74.34 -24.00
N PHE A 5 -5.16 74.29 -25.06
CA PHE A 5 -4.11 73.32 -25.37
C PHE A 5 -2.83 73.62 -24.58
N CYS A 6 -2.00 72.59 -24.35
CA CYS A 6 -0.55 72.68 -24.51
C CYS A 6 0.03 71.28 -24.81
N ARG A 7 0.65 71.15 -25.99
CA ARG A 7 1.43 69.99 -26.43
C ARG A 7 2.77 69.99 -25.69
N THR A 8 3.08 68.93 -24.96
CA THR A 8 4.43 68.71 -24.44
C THR A 8 5.20 67.84 -25.42
N TYR A 9 6.27 68.40 -25.98
CA TYR A 9 7.21 67.70 -26.85
C TYR A 9 7.98 66.67 -26.01
N HIS A 10 8.05 65.44 -26.49
CA HIS A 10 8.81 64.35 -25.88
C HIS A 10 10.17 64.28 -26.58
N GLU A 11 11.22 64.70 -25.87
CA GLU A 11 12.60 64.62 -26.33
C GLU A 11 13.12 63.18 -26.11
N PRO A 12 13.63 62.48 -27.13
CA PRO A 12 14.15 61.14 -26.96
C PRO A 12 15.55 61.18 -26.32
N PRO A 13 15.82 60.41 -25.25
CA PRO A 13 17.16 60.34 -24.68
C PRO A 13 18.11 59.54 -25.60
N LEU A 14 19.30 60.12 -25.76
CA LEU A 14 20.42 59.65 -26.57
C LEU A 14 20.85 58.22 -26.22
N THR A 15 21.00 57.37 -27.23
CA THR A 15 21.57 56.02 -27.13
C THR A 15 23.07 56.08 -26.82
N PRO A 16 23.57 55.30 -25.83
CA PRO A 16 25.00 55.21 -25.55
C PRO A 16 25.76 54.43 -26.64
N PRO A 17 27.07 54.69 -26.81
CA PRO A 17 27.87 54.07 -27.86
C PRO A 17 28.17 52.59 -27.59
N SER A 18 28.33 51.86 -28.70
CA SER A 18 28.64 50.44 -28.80
C SER A 18 29.97 50.06 -28.13
N PRO A 19 30.02 49.01 -27.28
CA PRO A 19 31.27 48.49 -26.78
C PRO A 19 31.97 47.60 -27.83
N SER A 20 33.27 47.85 -28.01
CA SER A 20 34.20 47.06 -28.82
C SER A 20 34.21 45.57 -28.44
N PRO A 21 34.50 44.65 -29.38
CA PRO A 21 34.59 43.22 -29.08
C PRO A 21 35.86 42.87 -28.31
N SER A 22 35.72 42.07 -27.26
CA SER A 22 36.81 41.44 -26.51
C SER A 22 37.54 40.37 -27.35
N PRO A 23 38.85 40.13 -27.10
CA PRO A 23 39.59 39.07 -27.79
C PRO A 23 39.10 37.66 -27.42
N PRO A 24 39.29 36.65 -28.29
CA PRO A 24 38.91 35.28 -28.01
C PRO A 24 39.79 34.66 -26.92
N VAL A 25 39.13 34.07 -25.91
CA VAL A 25 39.78 33.29 -24.85
C VAL A 25 40.25 31.94 -25.43
N PRO A 26 41.46 31.45 -25.10
CA PRO A 26 41.90 30.13 -25.52
C PRO A 26 40.98 29.03 -24.99
N SER A 27 40.52 28.14 -25.87
CA SER A 27 39.70 26.99 -25.51
C SER A 27 40.48 25.99 -24.65
N VAL A 28 40.09 25.84 -23.39
CA VAL A 28 40.52 24.74 -22.53
C VAL A 28 39.84 23.46 -23.02
N PRO A 29 40.56 22.33 -23.19
CA PRO A 29 39.94 21.07 -23.59
C PRO A 29 38.91 20.62 -22.54
N PRO A 30 37.77 20.04 -22.95
CA PRO A 30 36.74 19.59 -22.03
C PRO A 30 37.27 18.44 -21.16
N SER A 31 37.13 18.57 -19.84
CA SER A 31 37.27 17.44 -18.91
C SER A 31 36.33 16.31 -19.33
N PRO A 32 36.76 15.04 -19.28
CA PRO A 32 35.88 13.92 -19.56
C PRO A 32 34.72 13.91 -18.57
N LEU A 33 33.50 13.78 -19.10
CA LEU A 33 32.27 13.61 -18.32
C LEU A 33 32.43 12.42 -17.36
N PRO A 34 31.96 12.51 -16.10
CA PRO A 34 31.86 11.35 -15.25
C PRO A 34 30.93 10.32 -15.91
N PRO A 35 31.20 9.01 -15.74
CA PRO A 35 30.34 7.97 -16.27
C PRO A 35 28.92 8.13 -15.70
N PRO A 36 27.88 7.74 -16.45
CA PRO A 36 26.52 7.74 -15.94
C PRO A 36 26.46 6.86 -14.66
N PRO A 37 25.64 7.23 -13.67
CA PRO A 37 25.41 6.38 -12.52
C PRO A 37 24.90 5.02 -13.01
N VAL A 38 25.58 3.96 -12.59
CA VAL A 38 25.12 2.58 -12.82
C VAL A 38 23.69 2.51 -12.26
N PRO A 39 22.68 2.05 -13.02
CA PRO A 39 21.37 1.79 -12.45
C PRO A 39 21.56 0.83 -11.29
N SER A 40 21.28 1.29 -10.07
CA SER A 40 21.25 0.42 -8.89
C SER A 40 20.37 -0.77 -9.26
N ALA A 41 20.95 -1.97 -9.23
CA ALA A 41 20.19 -3.19 -9.41
C ALA A 41 18.97 -3.09 -8.47
N PRO A 42 17.75 -3.42 -8.94
CA PRO A 42 16.60 -3.44 -8.06
C PRO A 42 16.98 -4.29 -6.84
N PRO A 43 16.66 -3.84 -5.61
CA PRO A 43 16.92 -4.65 -4.44
C PRO A 43 16.33 -6.03 -4.70
N PRO A 44 17.02 -7.13 -4.31
CA PRO A 44 16.42 -8.44 -4.42
C PRO A 44 15.04 -8.38 -3.78
N PRO A 45 13.99 -8.98 -4.39
CA PRO A 45 12.69 -9.03 -3.75
C PRO A 45 12.90 -9.52 -2.34
N LEU A 46 12.47 -8.73 -1.35
CA LEU A 46 12.51 -9.10 0.06
C LEU A 46 11.98 -10.53 0.11
N ALA A 47 12.84 -11.48 0.47
CA ALA A 47 12.43 -12.85 0.64
C ALA A 47 11.19 -12.80 1.55
N PRO A 48 10.04 -13.37 1.15
CA PRO A 48 8.91 -13.42 2.05
C PRO A 48 9.44 -14.05 3.35
N PRO A 49 9.09 -13.50 4.53
CA PRO A 49 9.54 -14.09 5.77
C PRO A 49 9.18 -15.57 5.70
N VAL A 50 10.18 -16.45 5.70
CA VAL A 50 9.99 -17.89 5.80
C VAL A 50 9.53 -18.13 7.23
N ALA A 51 8.26 -17.81 7.48
CA ALA A 51 7.56 -18.30 8.64
C ALA A 51 7.52 -19.83 8.47
N PRO A 52 7.71 -20.62 9.54
CA PRO A 52 7.41 -22.03 9.46
C PRO A 52 5.96 -22.16 8.95
N SER A 53 5.76 -23.02 7.95
CA SER A 53 4.51 -23.30 7.20
C SER A 53 3.39 -23.86 8.09
N THR A 54 3.12 -23.17 9.19
CA THR A 54 2.14 -23.50 10.21
C THR A 54 0.76 -22.96 9.86
N THR A 55 0.70 -22.08 8.85
CA THR A 55 -0.51 -21.41 8.38
C THR A 55 -1.05 -22.08 7.12
N SER A 56 -2.31 -22.47 7.11
CA SER A 56 -2.99 -23.03 5.94
C SER A 56 -4.39 -22.46 5.77
N TRP A 57 -4.74 -22.04 4.55
CA TRP A 57 -6.12 -21.68 4.24
C TRP A 57 -7.01 -22.91 4.40
N CYS A 58 -8.20 -22.72 4.97
CA CYS A 58 -9.10 -23.84 5.26
C CYS A 58 -10.55 -23.64 4.79
N ALA A 59 -11.04 -22.40 4.69
CA ALA A 59 -12.40 -22.12 4.26
C ALA A 59 -12.59 -20.67 3.79
N PHE A 60 -13.62 -20.44 2.99
CA PHE A 60 -14.15 -19.10 2.72
C PHE A 60 -14.97 -18.58 3.92
N GLY A 61 -14.78 -17.31 4.23
CA GLY A 61 -15.42 -16.60 5.33
C GLY A 61 -16.89 -16.29 5.07
N ASP A 62 -17.66 -16.20 6.15
CA ASP A 62 -19.10 -15.95 6.18
C ASP A 62 -19.94 -16.90 5.33
N THR A 63 -19.42 -18.10 5.11
CA THR A 63 -20.14 -19.21 4.48
C THR A 63 -20.53 -20.27 5.51
N SER A 64 -21.17 -21.35 5.03
CA SER A 64 -21.41 -22.56 5.84
C SER A 64 -20.17 -23.43 6.01
N GLN A 65 -19.03 -23.09 5.37
CA GLN A 65 -17.82 -23.89 5.43
C GLN A 65 -17.22 -23.94 6.83
N THR A 66 -16.60 -25.07 7.14
CA THR A 66 -15.95 -25.34 8.41
C THR A 66 -14.47 -25.59 8.21
N CYS A 67 -13.69 -25.23 9.23
CA CYS A 67 -12.27 -25.53 9.32
C CYS A 67 -12.03 -26.51 10.47
N ASN A 68 -10.98 -27.32 10.34
CA ASN A 68 -10.49 -28.19 11.41
C ASN A 68 -8.96 -28.17 11.43
N CYS A 69 -8.40 -27.28 12.25
CA CYS A 69 -7.00 -27.23 12.60
C CYS A 69 -6.73 -28.22 13.73
N LYS A 70 -6.02 -29.30 13.43
CA LYS A 70 -5.50 -30.22 14.44
C LYS A 70 -4.65 -29.42 15.45
N SER A 71 -5.08 -29.38 16.71
CA SER A 71 -4.41 -28.66 17.81
C SER A 71 -3.92 -27.25 17.45
N GLY A 72 -4.77 -26.47 16.75
CA GLY A 72 -4.41 -25.15 16.23
C GLY A 72 -5.39 -24.04 16.58
N VAL A 73 -5.07 -22.83 16.12
CA VAL A 73 -5.89 -21.62 16.24
C VAL A 73 -6.51 -21.30 14.87
N LEU A 74 -7.80 -20.99 14.86
CA LEU A 74 -8.51 -20.48 13.70
C LEU A 74 -8.33 -18.97 13.62
N PHE A 75 -8.03 -18.44 12.45
CA PHE A 75 -8.05 -17.01 12.16
C PHE A 75 -9.11 -16.72 11.11
N TYR A 76 -9.77 -15.56 11.21
CA TYR A 76 -10.81 -15.09 10.31
C TYR A 76 -10.51 -13.64 9.92
N GLY A 77 -10.63 -13.29 8.64
CA GLY A 77 -10.34 -11.93 8.21
C GLY A 77 -10.55 -11.71 6.71
N PRO A 78 -10.04 -10.60 6.17
CA PRO A 78 -10.12 -10.30 4.74
C PRO A 78 -9.35 -11.32 3.90
N ARG A 79 -9.90 -11.64 2.73
CA ARG A 79 -9.24 -12.47 1.71
C ARG A 79 -8.24 -11.67 0.89
N TYR A 80 -8.56 -10.42 0.59
CA TYR A 80 -7.73 -9.56 -0.24
C TYR A 80 -7.18 -8.40 0.57
N THR A 81 -5.92 -8.04 0.33
CA THR A 81 -5.23 -7.00 1.11
C THR A 81 -5.63 -5.58 0.71
N ASN A 82 -6.17 -5.40 -0.49
CA ASN A 82 -6.40 -4.10 -1.13
C ASN A 82 -7.84 -3.93 -1.66
N GLU A 83 -8.81 -4.71 -1.19
CA GLU A 83 -10.19 -4.67 -1.70
C GLU A 83 -10.83 -3.27 -1.61
N LEU A 84 -10.61 -2.54 -0.51
CA LEU A 84 -11.14 -1.17 -0.38
C LEU A 84 -10.30 -0.12 -1.11
N SER A 85 -9.10 -0.47 -1.54
CA SER A 85 -8.20 0.44 -2.25
C SER A 85 -8.47 0.48 -3.76
N THR A 86 -9.10 -0.56 -4.31
CA THR A 86 -9.45 -0.62 -5.73
C THR A 86 -10.74 -1.40 -5.97
N THR A 87 -11.62 -0.84 -6.79
CA THR A 87 -12.85 -1.51 -7.24
C THR A 87 -12.61 -2.52 -8.37
N ASN A 88 -11.39 -2.54 -8.95
CA ASN A 88 -11.03 -3.48 -10.00
C ASN A 88 -10.55 -4.81 -9.39
N SER A 89 -11.42 -5.83 -9.43
CA SER A 89 -11.14 -7.13 -8.83
C SER A 89 -9.98 -7.89 -9.48
N SER A 90 -9.61 -7.57 -10.72
CA SER A 90 -8.42 -8.14 -11.36
C SER A 90 -7.11 -7.65 -10.72
N GLN A 91 -7.15 -6.59 -9.92
CA GLN A 91 -6.00 -6.05 -9.18
C GLN A 91 -5.99 -6.48 -7.71
N TRP A 92 -6.96 -7.30 -7.28
CA TRP A 92 -7.02 -7.73 -5.89
C TRP A 92 -5.91 -8.73 -5.55
N ILE A 93 -5.22 -8.48 -4.46
CA ILE A 93 -4.09 -9.27 -3.99
C ILE A 93 -4.58 -10.18 -2.87
N VAL A 94 -4.55 -11.50 -3.08
CA VAL A 94 -4.95 -12.47 -2.07
C VAL A 94 -3.95 -12.49 -0.92
N ALA A 95 -4.44 -12.34 0.31
CA ALA A 95 -3.66 -12.65 1.50
C ALA A 95 -3.46 -14.16 1.57
N THR A 96 -2.23 -14.64 1.36
CA THR A 96 -1.90 -16.08 1.38
C THR A 96 -1.49 -16.57 2.78
N THR A 97 -1.33 -15.66 3.73
CA THR A 97 -0.90 -15.93 5.10
C THR A 97 -1.73 -15.13 6.10
N ILE A 98 -1.68 -15.52 7.38
CA ILE A 98 -2.30 -14.77 8.48
C ILE A 98 -1.58 -13.42 8.64
N GLU A 99 -0.26 -13.39 8.45
CA GLU A 99 0.54 -12.17 8.54
C GLU A 99 0.11 -11.14 7.49
N MET A 100 -0.13 -11.57 6.25
CA MET A 100 -0.68 -10.70 5.21
C MET A 100 -2.08 -10.19 5.55
N MET A 101 -2.91 -11.05 6.15
CA MET A 101 -4.26 -10.67 6.61
C MET A 101 -4.18 -9.62 7.72
N ILE A 102 -3.27 -9.78 8.70
CA ILE A 102 -3.07 -8.81 9.79
C ILE A 102 -2.49 -7.50 9.25
N ALA A 103 -1.55 -7.57 8.31
CA ALA A 103 -0.89 -6.39 7.72
C ALA A 103 -1.84 -5.47 6.95
N THR A 104 -3.08 -5.92 6.67
CA THR A 104 -4.11 -5.07 6.07
C THR A 104 -4.59 -3.95 6.99
N GLY A 105 -4.42 -4.08 8.30
CA GLY A 105 -4.97 -3.16 9.29
C GLY A 105 -6.49 -3.31 9.51
N TYR A 106 -7.14 -4.30 8.88
CA TYR A 106 -8.52 -4.65 9.19
C TYR A 106 -8.61 -5.53 10.44
N SER A 107 -9.76 -5.50 11.12
CA SER A 107 -10.04 -6.39 12.25
C SER A 107 -9.86 -7.86 11.84
N VAL A 108 -8.97 -8.55 12.54
CA VAL A 108 -8.76 -10.00 12.37
C VAL A 108 -9.34 -10.71 13.59
N GLY A 109 -10.10 -11.76 13.36
CA GLY A 109 -10.62 -12.62 14.41
C GLY A 109 -9.73 -13.80 14.66
N TYR A 110 -9.67 -14.28 15.90
CA TYR A 110 -9.08 -15.57 16.24
C TYR A 110 -10.02 -16.41 17.11
N LYS A 111 -9.84 -17.73 17.04
CA LYS A 111 -10.54 -18.72 17.84
C LYS A 111 -9.56 -19.81 18.26
N ARG A 112 -9.38 -19.99 19.57
CA ARG A 112 -8.44 -20.99 20.13
C ARG A 112 -8.85 -22.43 19.86
N SER A 113 -10.13 -22.67 19.55
CA SER A 113 -10.57 -23.96 19.04
C SER A 113 -10.24 -24.05 17.56
N GLY A 114 -9.41 -25.02 17.19
CA GLY A 114 -9.05 -25.28 15.80
C GLY A 114 -10.23 -25.74 14.94
N ALA A 115 -11.39 -26.05 15.51
CA ALA A 115 -12.56 -26.50 14.76
C ALA A 115 -13.72 -25.49 14.79
N GLY A 116 -14.41 -25.34 13.66
CA GLY A 116 -15.69 -24.64 13.61
C GLY A 116 -16.01 -23.98 12.28
N LYS A 117 -17.17 -23.31 12.24
CA LYS A 117 -17.62 -22.51 11.10
C LYS A 117 -16.73 -21.29 10.90
N CYS A 118 -16.40 -20.99 9.65
CA CYS A 118 -15.66 -19.80 9.26
C CYS A 118 -16.60 -18.59 9.13
N TRP A 119 -17.19 -18.16 10.24
CA TRP A 119 -18.10 -17.01 10.29
C TRP A 119 -17.83 -16.23 11.58
N TYR A 120 -17.59 -14.92 11.49
CA TYR A 120 -17.25 -14.05 12.64
C TYR A 120 -18.17 -14.23 13.86
N LYS A 121 -19.48 -14.41 13.66
CA LYS A 121 -20.48 -14.64 14.74
C LYS A 121 -20.29 -15.96 15.50
N LYS A 122 -19.39 -16.85 15.05
CA LYS A 122 -19.21 -18.21 15.56
C LYS A 122 -18.00 -18.35 16.48
N GLY A 123 -17.91 -17.43 17.44
CA GLY A 123 -16.97 -17.51 18.56
C GLY A 123 -15.56 -17.01 18.23
N PHE A 124 -15.44 -16.11 17.24
CA PHE A 124 -14.20 -15.38 17.02
C PHE A 124 -14.13 -14.18 17.97
N LEU A 125 -12.94 -14.01 18.54
CA LEU A 125 -12.54 -12.83 19.30
C LEU A 125 -11.71 -11.94 18.38
N ASP A 126 -11.87 -10.63 18.48
CA ASP A 126 -10.99 -9.66 17.83
C ASP A 126 -9.55 -9.85 18.33
N LEU A 127 -8.59 -9.87 17.41
CA LEU A 127 -7.18 -10.14 17.70
C LEU A 127 -6.55 -9.05 18.56
N ASP A 128 -6.96 -7.80 18.40
CA ASP A 128 -6.37 -6.66 19.08
C ASP A 128 -7.02 -6.44 20.45
N THR A 129 -8.35 -6.56 20.54
CA THR A 129 -9.08 -6.30 21.79
C THR A 129 -9.35 -7.56 22.62
N SER A 130 -9.22 -8.75 22.04
CA SER A 130 -9.67 -10.02 22.65
C SER A 130 -11.17 -10.08 22.99
N GLU A 131 -11.98 -9.14 22.48
CA GLU A 131 -13.42 -9.13 22.68
C GLU A 131 -14.15 -9.91 21.58
N PRO A 132 -15.31 -10.54 21.86
CA PRO A 132 -16.08 -11.20 20.82
C PRO A 132 -16.58 -10.19 19.79
N PHE A 133 -16.48 -10.53 18.49
CA PHE A 133 -17.08 -9.71 17.42
C PHE A 133 -18.60 -9.52 17.59
N GLY A 134 -19.27 -10.45 18.27
CA GLY A 134 -20.68 -10.36 18.58
C GLY A 134 -21.55 -10.35 17.33
N ALA A 135 -22.56 -9.49 17.30
CA ALA A 135 -23.53 -9.42 16.20
C ALA A 135 -23.13 -8.45 15.08
N LYS A 136 -22.19 -7.55 15.35
CA LYS A 136 -21.74 -6.51 14.42
C LYS A 136 -20.68 -7.08 13.49
N ASP A 137 -20.78 -6.73 12.22
CA ASP A 137 -19.79 -7.13 11.22
C ASP A 137 -18.45 -6.43 11.49
N PRO A 138 -17.35 -7.18 11.76
CA PRO A 138 -16.05 -6.60 12.03
C PRO A 138 -15.33 -6.10 10.78
N LEU A 139 -15.75 -6.53 9.58
CA LEU A 139 -15.06 -6.23 8.31
C LEU A 139 -15.93 -5.35 7.41
N LEU A 140 -16.28 -4.16 7.90
CA LEU A 140 -17.09 -3.21 7.16
C LEU A 140 -16.45 -2.87 5.80
N GLY A 141 -17.24 -2.97 4.73
CA GLY A 141 -16.79 -2.71 3.36
C GLY A 141 -16.16 -3.92 2.65
N ILE A 142 -15.71 -4.94 3.37
CA ILE A 142 -15.21 -6.19 2.77
C ILE A 142 -16.41 -7.09 2.46
N GLY A 143 -16.55 -7.50 1.20
CA GLY A 143 -17.65 -8.38 0.79
C GLY A 143 -17.66 -9.69 1.57
N ALA A 144 -18.83 -10.23 1.90
CA ALA A 144 -18.95 -11.47 2.68
C ALA A 144 -18.18 -12.65 2.04
N THR A 145 -18.19 -12.75 0.71
CA THR A 145 -17.46 -13.76 -0.07
C THR A 145 -15.96 -13.51 -0.17
N ASN A 146 -15.50 -12.32 0.24
CA ASN A 146 -14.11 -11.87 0.17
C ASN A 146 -13.43 -11.96 1.53
N ARG A 147 -13.89 -12.90 2.35
CA ARG A 147 -13.36 -13.20 3.68
C ARG A 147 -12.86 -14.63 3.68
N GLN A 148 -12.00 -14.96 4.62
CA GLN A 148 -11.41 -16.29 4.68
C GLN A 148 -10.99 -16.69 6.09
N CYS A 149 -10.85 -18.00 6.30
CA CYS A 149 -10.20 -18.54 7.48
C CYS A 149 -8.88 -19.22 7.17
N PHE A 150 -7.96 -19.03 8.10
CA PHE A 150 -6.70 -19.75 8.18
C PHE A 150 -6.63 -20.60 9.44
N CYS A 151 -5.95 -21.74 9.31
CA CYS A 151 -5.48 -22.53 10.42
C CYS A 151 -4.05 -22.14 10.74
N ARG A 152 -3.73 -21.94 12.03
CA ARG A 152 -2.36 -21.95 12.54
C ARG A 152 -2.14 -23.14 13.44
N THR A 153 -1.30 -24.07 13.05
CA THR A 153 -0.92 -25.22 13.88
C THR A 153 0.12 -24.78 14.93
N GLN A 154 -0.12 -25.13 16.19
CA GLN A 154 0.90 -25.00 17.23
C GLN A 154 1.87 -26.17 17.02
N LEU A 155 3.13 -25.90 16.69
CA LEU A 155 4.17 -26.93 16.76
C LEU A 155 4.30 -27.33 18.22
N SER A 156 3.87 -28.55 18.56
CA SER A 156 4.16 -29.16 19.84
C SER A 156 5.68 -29.17 20.03
N ARG A 157 6.19 -28.43 21.01
CA ARG A 157 7.57 -28.55 21.47
C ARG A 157 7.78 -29.86 22.23
#